data_AF-A0AAE9THK6-F1
#
_entry.id   AF-A0AAE9THK6-F1
#
_cell.length_a   1.000
_cell.length_b   1.000
_cell.length_c   1.000
_cell.angle_alpha   90.00
_cell.angle_beta   90.00
_cell.angle_gamma   90.00
#
_symmetry.space_group_name_H-M   'P 1'
#
loop_
_entity.id
_entity.type
_entity.pdbx_description
1 polymer ?
#
loop_
_entity_poly.entity_id
_entity_poly.type
_entity_poly.pdbx_seq_one_letter_code
_entity_poly.pdbx_strand_id
1 'polypeptide(L)' 'MVCDNGAGFTADRLALVQAELAASVHEQEVQRIGLRNVNDRLVLLYGTSSALHIESEPGKGTCIQFFIPGGESK' A
#
# COMPACT_ATOMS: atom_id res chain seq x y z
N MET A 1 5.29 4.65 9.39
CA MET A 1 6.04 4.37 8.15
C MET A 1 6.87 3.12 8.37
N VAL A 2 6.92 2.22 7.39
CA VAL A 2 7.74 1.00 7.42
C VAL A 2 8.53 0.94 6.12
N CYS A 3 9.84 0.70 6.20
CA CYS A 3 10.71 0.60 5.04
C CYS A 3 11.57 -0.66 5.11
N ASP A 4 11.84 -1.26 3.95
CA ASP A 4 12.80 -2.34 3.76
C ASP A 4 13.96 -1.90 2.86
N ASN A 5 15.05 -2.65 2.91
CA ASN A 5 16.25 -2.49 2.07
C ASN A 5 16.35 -3.60 1.00
N GLY A 6 15.21 -4.16 0.59
CA GLY A 6 15.15 -5.23 -0.40
C GLY A 6 15.39 -4.73 -1.83
N ALA A 7 15.01 -5.55 -2.81
CA ALA A 7 15.25 -5.25 -4.22
C ALA A 7 14.41 -4.08 -4.78
N GLY A 8 13.38 -3.64 -4.06
CA GLY A 8 12.43 -2.64 -4.53
C GLY A 8 11.65 -3.08 -5.78
N PHE A 9 10.90 -2.14 -6.37
CA PHE A 9 10.09 -2.35 -7.57
C PHE A 9 10.60 -1.50 -8.72
N THR A 10 10.53 -2.04 -9.94
CA THR A 10 10.61 -1.22 -11.16
C THR A 10 9.47 -0.22 -11.21
N ALA A 11 9.64 0.88 -11.97
CA ALA A 11 8.59 1.87 -12.15
C ALA A 11 7.27 1.24 -12.64
N ASP A 12 7.35 0.33 -13.61
CA ASP A 12 6.16 -0.38 -14.13
C ASP A 12 5.51 -1.26 -13.06
N ARG A 13 6.32 -1.98 -12.27
CA ARG A 13 5.79 -2.80 -11.18
C ARG A 13 5.15 -1.94 -10.09
N LEU A 14 5.77 -0.82 -9.73
CA LEU A 14 5.23 0.12 -8.76
C LEU A 14 3.90 0.71 -9.24
N ALA A 15 3.80 1.12 -10.51
CA ALA A 15 2.55 1.61 -11.10
C ALA A 15 1.44 0.56 -11.04
N LEU A 16 1.76 -0.71 -11.35
CA LEU A 16 0.80 -1.82 -11.22
C LEU A 16 0.35 -2.03 -9.77
N VAL A 17 1.28 -1.99 -8.80
CA VAL A 17 0.95 -2.09 -7.37
C VAL A 17 0.01 -0.96 -6.94
N GLN A 18 0.32 0.27 -7.34
CA GLN A 18 -0.49 1.44 -6.98
C GLN A 18 -1.89 1.37 -7.63
N ALA A 19 -1.98 0.92 -8.88
CA ALA A 19 -3.26 0.71 -9.55
C ALA A 19 -4.10 -0.38 -8.88
N GLU A 20 -3.49 -1.50 -8.47
CA GLU A 20 -4.17 -2.58 -7.72
C GLU A 20 -4.74 -2.10 -6.38
N LEU A 21 -4.04 -1.19 -5.69
CA LEU A 21 -4.50 -0.59 -4.43
C LEU A 21 -5.61 0.46 -4.63
N ALA A 22 -5.63 1.13 -5.77
CA ALA A 22 -6.66 2.10 -6.12
C ALA A 22 -7.94 1.44 -6.69
N ALA A 23 -7.83 0.24 -7.26
CA ALA A 23 -8.93 -0.47 -7.88
C ALA A 23 -9.95 -0.99 -6.84
N SER A 24 -11.24 -0.76 -7.08
CA SER A 24 -12.34 -1.21 -6.22
C SER A 24 -12.45 -2.74 -6.14
N VAL A 25 -13.03 -3.24 -5.05
CA VAL A 25 -13.08 -4.64 -4.58
C VAL A 25 -13.48 -5.69 -5.63
N HIS A 26 -14.10 -5.32 -6.74
CA HIS A 26 -14.82 -6.23 -7.62
C HIS A 26 -14.00 -6.97 -8.70
N GLU A 27 -12.71 -6.71 -8.92
CA GLU A 27 -12.08 -7.19 -10.17
C GLU A 27 -10.83 -8.09 -10.11
N GLN A 28 -10.16 -8.37 -8.98
CA GLN A 28 -8.94 -9.21 -9.06
C GLN A 28 -8.76 -10.16 -7.87
N GLU A 29 -8.97 -11.46 -8.16
CA GLU A 29 -8.86 -12.59 -7.23
C GLU A 29 -7.44 -13.19 -7.16
N VAL A 30 -6.45 -12.60 -7.85
CA VAL A 30 -5.18 -13.29 -8.09
C VAL A 30 -3.98 -12.49 -7.54
N GLN A 31 -3.52 -12.92 -6.36
CA GLN A 31 -2.11 -12.91 -5.90
C GLN A 31 -1.47 -11.73 -5.14
N ARG A 32 -2.21 -10.79 -4.51
CA ARG A 32 -1.63 -9.90 -3.47
C ARG A 32 -2.57 -9.65 -2.29
N ILE A 33 -2.76 -10.69 -1.49
CA ILE A 33 -3.75 -10.73 -0.40
C ILE A 33 -3.38 -9.78 0.75
N GLY A 34 -2.08 -9.53 1.00
CA GLY A 34 -1.62 -8.74 2.16
C GLY A 34 -1.90 -7.24 2.06
N LEU A 35 -1.26 -6.54 1.13
CA LEU A 35 -1.33 -5.07 1.03
C LEU A 35 -2.74 -4.58 0.69
N ARG A 36 -3.45 -5.29 -0.19
CA ARG A 36 -4.82 -4.93 -0.54
C ARG A 36 -5.78 -5.07 0.63
N ASN A 37 -5.72 -6.18 1.36
CA ASN A 37 -6.57 -6.36 2.53
C ASN A 37 -6.33 -5.28 3.60
N VAL A 38 -5.07 -4.89 3.81
CA VAL A 38 -4.72 -3.79 4.71
C VAL A 38 -5.29 -2.46 4.19
N ASN A 39 -5.07 -2.14 2.91
CA ASN A 39 -5.59 -0.92 2.30
C ASN A 39 -7.11 -0.83 2.37
N ASP A 40 -7.81 -1.90 2.00
CA ASP A 40 -9.27 -1.97 2.01
C ASP A 40 -9.81 -1.76 3.44
N ARG A 41 -9.17 -2.38 4.44
CA ARG A 41 -9.54 -2.18 5.85
C ARG A 41 -9.28 -0.75 6.32
N LEU A 42 -8.14 -0.17 5.95
CA LEU A 42 -7.82 1.22 6.30
C LEU A 42 -8.84 2.19 5.69
N VAL A 43 -9.17 2.02 4.41
CA VAL A 43 -10.15 2.85 3.71
C VAL A 43 -11.55 2.65 4.29
N LEU A 44 -11.94 1.42 4.61
CA LEU A 44 -13.24 1.10 5.21
C LEU A 44 -13.40 1.70 6.62
N LEU A 45 -12.36 1.66 7.45
CA LEU A 45 -12.42 2.10 8.84
C LEU A 45 -12.17 3.60 9.02
N TYR A 46 -11.28 4.18 8.22
CA TYR A 46 -10.73 5.52 8.44
C TYR A 46 -10.88 6.45 7.23
N GLY A 47 -11.44 5.97 6.12
CA GLY A 47 -11.64 6.72 4.90
C GLY A 47 -10.44 6.69 3.95
N THR A 48 -10.62 7.23 2.76
CA THR A 48 -9.63 7.19 1.67
C THR A 48 -8.33 7.92 1.99
N SER A 49 -8.33 8.87 2.93
CA SER A 49 -7.11 9.54 3.42
C SER A 49 -6.16 8.59 4.17
N SER A 50 -6.65 7.42 4.57
CA SER A 50 -5.87 6.40 5.28
C SER A 50 -5.37 5.28 4.37
N ALA A 51 -5.59 5.38 3.05
CA ALA A 51 -5.08 4.42 2.07
C ALA A 51 -3.56 4.25 2.17
N LEU A 52 -3.07 3.08 1.76
CA LEU A 52 -1.64 2.83 1.72
C LEU A 52 -0.99 3.67 0.63
N HIS A 53 0.09 4.36 0.99
CA HIS A 53 1.01 4.99 0.05
C HIS A 53 2.29 4.16 -0.01
N ILE A 54 2.71 3.82 -1.23
CA ILE A 54 3.88 2.98 -1.48
C ILE A 54 4.84 3.73 -2.39
N GLU A 55 6.08 3.80 -1.95
CA GLU A 55 7.23 4.28 -2.70
C GLU A 55 8.26 3.16 -2.76
N SER A 56 8.88 2.96 -3.91
CA SER A 56 9.84 1.89 -4.11
C SER A 56 10.78 2.23 -5.24
N GLU A 57 12.06 1.88 -5.11
CA GLU A 57 13.05 2.07 -6.16
C GLU A 57 13.92 0.81 -6.32
N PRO A 58 14.23 0.38 -7.57
CA PRO A 58 15.05 -0.81 -7.80
C PRO A 58 16.40 -0.71 -7.08
N GLY A 59 16.72 -1.74 -6.30
CA GLY A 59 17.96 -1.84 -5.53
C GLY A 59 18.03 -0.96 -4.28
N LYS A 60 17.01 -0.15 -3.97
CA LYS A 60 16.96 0.65 -2.74
C LYS A 60 15.96 0.15 -1.70
N GLY A 61 14.94 -0.60 -2.13
CA GLY A 61 13.90 -1.16 -1.26
C GLY A 61 12.55 -0.47 -1.43
N THR A 62 11.66 -0.70 -0.47
CA THR A 62 10.28 -0.19 -0.49
C THR A 62 9.92 0.48 0.83
N CYS A 63 9.20 1.59 0.77
CA CYS A 63 8.62 2.28 1.91
C CYS A 63 7.10 2.34 1.77
N ILE A 64 6.40 2.05 2.88
CA ILE A 64 4.94 2.09 2.98
C ILE A 64 4.52 2.98 4.14
N GLN A 65 3.53 3.83 3.90
CA GLN A 65 2.96 4.74 4.89
C GLN A 65 1.44 4.82 4.77
N PHE A 66 0.79 5.11 5.89
CA PHE A 66 -0.65 5.36 5.99
C PHE A 66 -0.90 6.22 7.24
N PHE A 67 -2.11 6.76 7.32
CA PHE A 67 -2.55 7.59 8.43
C PHE A 67 -3.72 6.92 9.16
N ILE A 68 -3.74 6.96 10.49
CA ILE A 68 -4.92 6.58 11.29
C ILE A 68 -5.34 7.78 12.15
N PRO A 69 -6.56 8.31 11.97
CA PRO A 69 -7.08 9.38 12.81
C PRO A 69 -7.17 8.94 14.28
N GLY A 70 -6.70 9.79 15.20
CA GLY A 70 -6.78 9.52 16.64
C GLY A 70 -5.83 8.42 17.14
N GLY A 71 -4.86 7.99 16.32
CA GLY A 71 -3.78 7.14 16.80
C GLY A 71 -2.94 7.90 17.82
N GLU A 72 -3.05 7.53 19.09
CA GLU A 72 -2.12 8.00 20.11
C GLU A 72 -0.71 7.63 19.67
N SER A 73 0.13 8.66 19.46
CA SER A 73 1.57 8.46 19.37
C SER A 73 2.02 8.08 20.78
N LYS A 74 2.31 6.81 21.01
CA LYS A 74 3.10 6.40 22.18
C LYS A 74 4.55 6.81 22.01
#